data_AF-A0A7Y0GEI1-F1
#
_entry.id   AF-A0A7Y0GEI1-F1
#
_cell.length_a   1.000
_cell.length_b   1.000
_cell.length_c   1.000
_cell.angle_alpha   90.00
_cell.angle_beta   90.00
_cell.angle_gamma   90.00
#
_symmetry.space_group_name_H-M   'P 1'
#
loop_
_entity.id
_entity.type
_entity.pdbx_description
1 polymer ?
#
loop_
_entity_poly.entity_id
_entity_poly.type
_entity_poly.pdbx_seq_one_letter_code
_entity_poly.pdbx_strand_id
1 'polypeptide(L)'
;MPTDANDALPAGDAQALSLQRMALSIEEINARIARLALALGVSLQTEGVLSGLLQEPPAQTEARPFQSTPERRVAGKWLELRGLLVLRYGVEKRYVDQVGVSLTRQILVETEAHMLREGFQSGADGIDLHRLFDGP
;
A
#
# COMPACT_ATOMS: atom_id res chain seq x y z
N MET A 1 -25.55 12.04 44.24
CA MET A 1 -26.49 12.21 43.12
C MET A 1 -25.66 12.21 41.85
N PRO A 2 -25.90 11.26 40.93
CA PRO A 2 -24.99 10.96 39.84
C PRO A 2 -25.26 11.89 38.65
N THR A 3 -24.22 12.24 37.91
CA THR A 3 -24.37 12.66 36.52
C THR A 3 -23.25 11.96 35.77
N ASP A 4 -23.56 10.74 35.35
CA ASP A 4 -22.80 10.03 34.33
C ASP A 4 -22.87 10.89 33.06
N ALA A 5 -21.83 11.69 32.84
CA ALA A 5 -21.54 12.24 31.54
C ALA A 5 -21.02 11.06 30.71
N ASN A 6 -21.96 10.43 30.00
CA ASN A 6 -21.72 9.46 28.96
C ASN A 6 -20.86 10.10 27.86
N ASP A 7 -19.54 10.10 28.06
CA ASP A 7 -18.50 10.58 27.15
C ASP A 7 -18.26 9.59 25.98
N ALA A 8 -19.32 8.89 25.57
CA ALA A 8 -19.30 8.04 24.41
C ALA A 8 -19.40 8.93 23.17
N LEU A 9 -18.28 9.06 22.44
CA LEU A 9 -18.28 9.64 21.10
C LEU A 9 -19.47 9.04 20.30
N PRO A 10 -20.28 9.86 19.61
CA PRO A 10 -21.38 9.35 18.83
C PRO A 10 -20.82 8.36 17.80
N ALA A 11 -21.51 7.23 17.60
CA ALA A 11 -21.00 6.12 16.79
C ALA A 11 -20.56 6.53 15.37
N GLY A 12 -21.14 7.60 14.82
CA GLY A 12 -20.75 8.19 13.53
C GLY A 12 -19.32 8.78 13.53
N ASP A 13 -18.91 9.44 14.61
CA ASP A 13 -17.58 10.06 14.70
C ASP A 13 -16.49 8.99 14.84
N ALA A 14 -16.77 7.93 15.60
CA ALA A 14 -15.86 6.79 15.74
C ALA A 14 -15.64 6.07 14.41
N GLN A 15 -16.71 5.93 13.60
CA GLN A 15 -16.64 5.32 12.28
C GLN A 15 -15.85 6.20 11.30
N ALA A 16 -16.11 7.51 11.27
CA ALA A 16 -15.37 8.46 10.43
C ALA A 16 -13.86 8.46 10.76
N LEU A 17 -13.49 8.49 12.04
CA LEU A 17 -12.10 8.39 12.48
C LEU A 17 -11.46 7.05 12.08
N SER A 18 -12.23 5.96 12.08
CA SER A 18 -11.75 4.65 11.62
C SER A 18 -11.44 4.67 10.13
N LEU A 19 -12.33 5.24 9.31
CA LEU A 19 -12.13 5.33 7.86
C LEU A 19 -10.93 6.22 7.51
N GLN A 20 -10.76 7.32 8.24
CA GLN A 20 -9.60 8.20 8.06
C GLN A 20 -8.30 7.46 8.35
N ARG A 21 -8.24 6.66 9.44
CA ARG A 21 -7.06 5.84 9.74
C ARG A 21 -6.80 4.79 8.66
N MET A 22 -7.85 4.19 8.10
CA MET A 22 -7.72 3.23 7.00
C MET A 22 -7.08 3.89 5.78
N ALA A 23 -7.61 5.05 5.36
CA ALA A 23 -7.10 5.82 4.23
C ALA A 23 -5.62 6.21 4.41
N LEU A 24 -5.26 6.74 5.60
CA LEU A 24 -3.88 7.11 5.89
C LEU A 24 -2.93 5.91 5.81
N SER A 25 -3.34 4.75 6.33
CA SER A 25 -2.47 3.57 6.29
C SER A 25 -2.25 3.03 4.88
N ILE A 26 -3.27 3.05 4.02
CA ILE A 26 -3.12 2.66 2.61
C ILE A 26 -2.22 3.65 1.88
N GLU A 27 -2.41 4.95 2.12
CA GLU A 27 -1.58 5.98 1.51
C GLU A 27 -0.10 5.83 1.90
N GLU A 28 0.20 5.60 3.17
CA GLU A 28 1.56 5.36 3.65
C GLU A 28 2.21 4.16 2.95
N ILE A 29 1.46 3.06 2.82
CA ILE A 29 1.90 1.85 2.12
C ILE A 29 2.15 2.15 0.64
N ASN A 30 1.19 2.77 -0.07
CA ASN A 30 1.27 3.06 -1.50
C ASN A 30 2.42 4.02 -1.81
N ALA A 31 2.57 5.09 -1.03
CA ALA A 31 3.67 6.04 -1.18
C ALA A 31 5.02 5.38 -0.94
N ARG A 32 5.13 4.43 0.01
CA ARG A 32 6.37 3.68 0.23
C ARG A 32 6.67 2.73 -0.92
N ILE A 33 5.68 2.01 -1.45
CA ILE A 33 5.80 1.15 -2.63
C ILE A 33 6.30 1.97 -3.83
N ALA A 34 5.65 3.11 -4.12
CA ALA A 34 6.03 3.98 -5.24
C ALA A 34 7.46 4.50 -5.12
N ARG A 35 7.88 4.94 -3.92
CA ARG A 35 9.26 5.39 -3.68
C ARG A 35 10.28 4.26 -3.82
N LEU A 36 9.95 3.06 -3.39
CA LEU A 36 10.84 1.89 -3.54
C LEU A 36 10.97 1.50 -5.01
N ALA A 37 9.86 1.47 -5.75
CA ALA A 37 9.85 1.19 -7.19
C ALA A 37 10.73 2.20 -7.95
N LEU A 38 10.55 3.50 -7.68
CA LEU A 38 11.39 4.56 -8.24
C LEU A 38 12.87 4.37 -7.87
N ALA A 39 13.17 4.07 -6.61
CA ALA A 39 14.54 3.89 -6.13
C ALA A 39 15.22 2.62 -6.67
N LEU A 40 14.45 1.66 -7.17
CA LEU A 40 14.90 0.44 -7.83
C LEU A 40 14.88 0.55 -9.36
N GLY A 41 14.32 1.64 -9.91
CA GLY A 41 14.20 1.86 -11.35
C GLY A 41 13.20 0.92 -12.03
N VAL A 42 12.19 0.44 -11.32
CA VAL A 42 11.22 -0.54 -11.81
C VAL A 42 9.85 0.09 -12.01
N SER A 43 9.15 -0.30 -13.08
CA SER A 43 7.76 0.08 -13.31
C SER A 43 6.84 -1.04 -12.88
N LEU A 44 6.04 -0.79 -11.83
CA LEU A 44 5.06 -1.74 -11.32
C LEU A 44 3.83 -1.89 -12.21
N GLN A 45 3.64 -0.98 -13.17
CA GLN A 45 2.57 -1.07 -14.16
C GLN A 45 2.83 -2.17 -15.21
N THR A 46 4.07 -2.69 -15.27
CA THR A 46 4.41 -3.82 -16.13
C THR A 46 4.09 -5.13 -15.42
N GLU A 47 3.07 -5.85 -15.89
CA GLU A 47 2.57 -7.08 -15.26
C GLU A 47 3.66 -8.15 -15.08
N GLY A 48 4.62 -8.24 -16.00
CA GLY A 48 5.79 -9.13 -15.89
C GLY A 48 6.74 -8.76 -14.74
N VAL A 49 6.94 -7.47 -14.47
CA VAL A 49 7.78 -6.99 -13.35
C VAL A 49 7.11 -7.29 -12.01
N LEU A 50 5.80 -7.04 -11.93
CA LEU A 50 5.01 -7.34 -10.74
C LEU A 50 4.95 -8.86 -10.45
N SER A 51 4.77 -9.66 -11.50
CA SER A 51 4.76 -11.12 -11.38
C SER A 51 6.11 -11.67 -10.95
N GLY A 52 7.21 -11.18 -11.54
CA GLY A 52 8.57 -11.54 -11.14
C GLY A 52 8.87 -11.18 -9.68
N LEU A 53 8.44 -9.99 -9.24
CA LEU A 53 8.54 -9.51 -7.85
C LEU A 53 7.89 -10.45 -6.84
N LEU A 54 6.73 -11.00 -7.18
CA LEU A 54 5.99 -11.87 -6.27
C LEU A 54 6.55 -13.29 -6.25
N GLN A 55 7.01 -13.80 -7.40
CA GLN A 55 7.46 -15.18 -7.57
C GLN A 55 8.92 -15.41 -7.21
N GLU A 56 9.83 -14.51 -7.56
CA GLU A 56 11.25 -14.69 -7.22
C GLU A 56 11.51 -14.21 -5.78
N PRO A 57 12.01 -15.08 -4.89
CA PRO A 57 12.79 -14.60 -3.77
C PRO A 57 13.95 -13.79 -4.39
N PRO A 58 14.31 -12.60 -3.87
CA PRO A 58 15.56 -11.98 -4.30
C PRO A 58 16.60 -13.06 -4.14
N ALA A 59 17.29 -13.43 -5.24
CA ALA A 59 18.22 -14.54 -5.25
C ALA A 59 19.00 -14.43 -3.96
N GLN A 60 18.75 -15.38 -3.04
CA GLN A 60 19.42 -15.39 -1.76
C GLN A 60 20.84 -15.66 -2.17
N THR A 61 21.58 -14.60 -2.43
CA THR A 61 23.02 -14.67 -2.43
C THR A 61 23.27 -14.90 -0.97
N GLU A 62 23.26 -16.19 -0.60
CA GLU A 62 23.73 -16.74 0.66
C GLU A 62 24.78 -15.77 1.14
N ALA A 63 24.53 -15.11 2.27
CA ALA A 63 25.27 -13.96 2.74
C ALA A 63 26.77 -14.16 2.51
N ARG A 64 27.27 -13.79 1.32
CA ARG A 64 28.67 -13.93 1.02
C ARG A 64 29.25 -12.81 1.86
N PRO A 65 30.22 -13.11 2.75
CA PRO A 65 30.74 -12.12 3.68
C PRO A 65 31.35 -10.89 2.97
N PHE A 66 31.50 -10.96 1.64
CA PHE A 66 32.06 -9.95 0.76
C PHE A 66 31.08 -9.16 -0.13
N GLN A 67 29.75 -9.34 -0.02
CA GLN A 67 28.84 -8.46 -0.77
C GLN A 67 28.97 -7.01 -0.29
N SER A 68 29.14 -6.10 -1.23
CA SER A 68 29.36 -4.68 -0.95
C SER A 68 28.12 -4.08 -0.26
N THR A 69 28.30 -3.06 0.59
CA THR A 69 27.16 -2.42 1.27
C THR A 69 26.07 -1.89 0.31
N PRO A 70 26.37 -1.41 -0.92
CA PRO A 70 25.35 -1.07 -1.91
C PRO A 70 24.48 -2.25 -2.36
N GLU A 71 25.05 -3.42 -2.62
CA GLU A 71 24.31 -4.62 -3.06
C GLU A 71 23.31 -5.06 -1.99
N ARG A 72 23.72 -5.09 -0.72
CA ARG A 72 22.84 -5.41 0.40
C ARG A 72 21.69 -4.41 0.54
N ARG A 73 21.94 -3.11 0.31
CA ARG A 73 20.88 -2.08 0.34
C ARG A 73 19.86 -2.30 -0.78
N VAL A 74 20.31 -2.66 -1.98
CA VAL A 74 19.41 -2.96 -3.10
C VAL A 74 18.57 -4.20 -2.81
N ALA A 75 19.18 -5.28 -2.33
CA ALA A 75 18.47 -6.50 -1.94
C ALA A 75 17.42 -6.23 -0.83
N GLY A 76 17.77 -5.40 0.16
CA GLY A 76 16.84 -4.98 1.21
C GLY A 76 15.63 -4.21 0.67
N LYS A 77 15.82 -3.29 -0.28
CA LYS A 77 14.73 -2.56 -0.94
C LYS A 77 13.79 -3.48 -1.73
N TRP A 78 14.34 -4.48 -2.42
CA TRP A 78 13.53 -5.49 -3.12
C TRP A 78 12.67 -6.30 -2.16
N LEU A 79 13.27 -6.77 -1.05
CA LEU A 79 12.55 -7.51 -0.03
C LEU A 79 11.44 -6.67 0.61
N GLU A 80 11.73 -5.41 0.92
CA GLU A 80 10.75 -4.46 1.47
C GLU A 80 9.61 -4.21 0.48
N LEU A 81 9.92 -3.94 -0.79
CA LEU A 81 8.91 -3.71 -1.83
C LEU A 81 7.96 -4.90 -1.96
N ARG A 82 8.51 -6.12 -2.05
CA ARG A 82 7.72 -7.35 -2.10
C ARG A 82 6.85 -7.54 -0.85
N GLY A 83 7.41 -7.30 0.33
CA GLY A 83 6.69 -7.40 1.59
C GLY A 83 5.51 -6.43 1.66
N LEU A 84 5.70 -5.19 1.21
CA LEU A 84 4.66 -4.17 1.19
C LEU A 84 3.54 -4.47 0.18
N LEU A 85 3.87 -5.00 -1.00
CA LEU A 85 2.85 -5.44 -1.97
C LEU A 85 1.94 -6.52 -1.39
N VAL A 86 2.51 -7.51 -0.71
CA VAL A 86 1.74 -8.59 -0.05
C VAL A 86 0.94 -8.03 1.13
N LEU A 87 1.54 -7.15 1.94
CA LEU A 87 0.87 -6.52 3.06
C LEU A 87 -0.34 -5.71 2.60
N ARG A 88 -0.18 -4.89 1.56
CA ARG A 88 -1.25 -4.07 0.98
C ARG A 88 -2.45 -4.92 0.61
N TYR A 89 -2.22 -6.01 -0.14
CA TYR A 89 -3.28 -6.93 -0.52
C TYR A 89 -4.04 -7.49 0.70
N GLY A 90 -3.31 -7.86 1.76
CA GLY A 90 -3.92 -8.33 3.00
C GLY A 90 -4.75 -7.25 3.72
N VAL A 91 -4.28 -6.01 3.71
CA VAL A 91 -4.97 -4.85 4.31
C VAL A 91 -6.25 -4.52 3.52
N GLU A 92 -6.16 -4.42 2.19
CA GLU A 92 -7.30 -4.14 1.31
C GLU A 92 -8.38 -5.20 1.44
N LYS A 93 -7.99 -6.49 1.45
CA LYS A 93 -8.93 -7.58 1.70
C LYS A 93 -9.65 -7.42 3.04
N ARG A 94 -8.90 -7.10 4.11
CA ARG A 94 -9.48 -6.87 5.43
C ARG A 94 -10.43 -5.67 5.44
N TYR A 95 -10.16 -4.62 4.66
CA TYR A 95 -11.07 -3.46 4.57
C TYR A 95 -12.35 -3.80 3.84
N VAL A 96 -12.26 -4.58 2.76
CA VAL A 96 -13.46 -5.13 2.10
C VAL A 96 -14.30 -5.93 3.10
N ASP A 97 -13.68 -6.77 3.92
CA ASP A 97 -14.38 -7.56 4.95
C ASP A 97 -15.01 -6.69 6.06
N GLN A 98 -14.42 -5.53 6.38
CA GLN A 98 -14.85 -4.65 7.48
C GLN A 98 -15.89 -3.61 7.08
N VAL A 99 -15.73 -3.00 5.90
CA VAL A 99 -16.52 -1.84 5.47
C VAL A 99 -17.18 -2.02 4.10
N GLY A 100 -16.94 -3.17 3.46
CA GLY A 100 -17.48 -3.49 2.15
C GLY A 100 -16.69 -2.90 0.99
N VAL A 101 -16.98 -3.42 -0.21
CA VAL A 101 -16.28 -3.08 -1.45
C VAL A 101 -16.44 -1.59 -1.80
N SER A 102 -17.66 -1.04 -1.68
CA SER A 102 -17.95 0.33 -2.10
C SER A 102 -17.14 1.37 -1.32
N LEU A 103 -17.06 1.21 0.00
CA LEU A 103 -16.33 2.16 0.85
C LEU A 103 -14.81 1.96 0.72
N THR A 104 -14.37 0.71 0.55
CA THR A 104 -12.96 0.42 0.24
C THR A 104 -12.55 1.05 -1.09
N ARG A 105 -13.40 0.99 -2.12
CA ARG A 105 -13.17 1.68 -3.41
C ARG A 105 -13.02 3.19 -3.23
N GLN A 106 -13.88 3.81 -2.43
CA GLN A 106 -13.79 5.25 -2.14
C GLN A 106 -12.46 5.61 -1.48
N ILE A 107 -12.04 4.84 -0.48
CA ILE A 107 -10.74 5.01 0.18
C ILE A 107 -9.60 4.94 -0.86
N LEU A 108 -9.58 3.91 -1.71
CA LEU A 108 -8.53 3.74 -2.71
C LEU A 108 -8.48 4.90 -3.71
N VAL A 109 -9.64 5.35 -4.19
CA VAL A 109 -9.75 6.48 -5.14
C VAL A 109 -9.30 7.80 -4.50
N GLU A 110 -9.70 8.06 -3.25
CA GLU A 110 -9.30 9.27 -2.53
C GLU A 110 -7.79 9.28 -2.23
N THR A 111 -7.23 8.13 -1.84
CA THR A 111 -5.79 7.96 -1.65
C THR A 111 -5.02 8.23 -2.93
N GLU A 112 -5.42 7.64 -4.07
CA GLU A 112 -4.77 7.90 -5.37
C GLU A 112 -4.84 9.38 -5.74
N ALA A 113 -6.01 10.02 -5.57
CA ALA A 113 -6.17 11.44 -5.83
C ALA A 113 -5.31 12.33 -4.91
N HIS A 114 -5.05 11.91 -3.66
CA HIS A 114 -4.11 12.59 -2.78
C HIS A 114 -2.66 12.39 -3.24
N MET A 115 -2.27 11.16 -3.56
CA MET A 115 -0.92 10.85 -4.05
C MET A 115 -0.57 11.60 -5.35
N LEU A 116 -1.52 11.71 -6.27
CA LEU A 116 -1.34 12.50 -7.50
C LEU A 116 -1.05 13.98 -7.18
N ARG A 117 -1.72 14.56 -6.18
CA ARG A 117 -1.45 15.95 -5.73
C ARG A 117 -0.07 16.10 -5.09
N GLU A 118 0.41 15.06 -4.40
CA GLU A 118 1.76 14.98 -3.84
C GLU A 118 2.85 14.72 -4.91
N GLY A 119 2.47 14.58 -6.19
CA GLY A 119 3.40 14.46 -7.32
C GLY A 119 3.76 13.02 -7.69
N PHE A 120 3.08 12.01 -7.14
CA PHE A 120 3.20 10.65 -7.63
C PHE A 120 2.54 10.51 -9.02
N GLN A 121 3.03 9.57 -9.82
CA GLN A 121 2.40 9.21 -11.09
C GLN A 121 1.26 8.23 -10.84
N SER A 122 0.25 8.22 -11.72
CA SER A 122 -0.82 7.22 -11.60
C SER A 122 -0.27 5.81 -11.74
N GLY A 123 -0.73 4.93 -10.85
CA GLY A 123 -0.26 3.54 -10.77
C GLY A 123 1.23 3.38 -10.44
N ALA A 124 1.88 4.41 -9.89
CA ALA A 124 3.27 4.32 -9.44
C ALA A 124 3.48 3.25 -8.34
N ASP A 125 2.42 2.93 -7.62
CA ASP A 125 2.36 1.87 -6.60
C ASP A 125 1.92 0.50 -7.18
N GLY A 126 1.75 0.42 -8.50
CA GLY A 126 1.34 -0.80 -9.20
C GLY A 126 -0.17 -1.08 -9.19
N ILE A 127 -1.01 -0.15 -8.72
CA ILE A 127 -2.47 -0.26 -8.87
C ILE A 127 -2.94 0.71 -9.96
N ASP A 128 -3.54 0.16 -11.01
CA ASP A 128 -4.31 0.95 -11.96
C ASP A 128 -5.79 0.86 -11.56
N LEU A 129 -6.31 1.91 -10.92
CA LEU A 129 -7.70 1.94 -10.47
C LEU A 129 -8.71 1.94 -11.62
N HIS A 130 -8.34 2.48 -12.80
CA HIS A 130 -9.18 2.40 -13.98
C HIS A 130 -9.30 0.96 -14.46
N ARG A 131 -8.17 0.27 -14.63
CA ARG A 131 -8.17 -1.15 -14.99
C ARG A 131 -8.87 -2.01 -13.93
N LEU A 132 -8.71 -1.68 -12.65
CA LEU A 132 -9.27 -2.45 -11.53
C LEU A 132 -10.80 -2.36 -11.47
N PHE A 133 -11.40 -1.21 -11.79
CA PHE A 133 -12.83 -1.00 -11.58
C PHE A 133 -13.65 -0.83 -12.85
N ASP A 134 -13.04 -0.36 -13.93
CA ASP A 134 -13.74 -0.05 -15.18
C ASP A 134 -13.51 -1.15 -16.25
N GLY A 135 -12.62 -2.11 -15.96
CA GLY A 135 -12.26 -3.21 -16.85
C GLY A 135 -11.16 -2.85 -17.85
N PRO A 136 -10.61 -3.84 -18.58
CA PRO A 136 -9.62 -3.61 -19.63
C PRO A 136 -10.20 -2.94 -20.89
#